data_AF-Q46643-F1
#
_entry.id   AF-Q46643-F1
#
_cell.length_a   1.000
_cell.length_b   1.000
_cell.length_c   1.000
_cell.angle_alpha   90.00
_cell.angle_beta   90.00
_cell.angle_gamma   90.00
#
_symmetry.space_group_name_H-M   'P 1'
#
loop_
_entity.id
_entity.type
_entity.pdbx_description
1 polymer ?
#
loop_
_entity_poly.entity_id
_entity_poly.type
_entity_poly.pdbx_seq_one_letter_code
_entity_poly.pdbx_strand_id
1 'polypeptide(L)'
;MPLIDHELDHQPDVQRQNLQQALNVLMPIRRQRMNRAQRQLRQQQMQVEQARQHQLAQQQQLTQYQQDYQQQRDQFQQRQPSREKLTQRLASEQQALQAVGLQQQQCQQAQQACEEAASELEQAAQRARQQQKAVEKLEYLSEHLEEA
;
A
#
# COMPACT_ATOMS: atom_id res chain seq x y z
N MET A 1 -26.46 -59.66 31.60
CA MET A 1 -27.56 -58.71 31.88
C MET A 1 -27.46 -58.32 33.34
N PRO A 2 -27.47 -57.03 33.74
CA PRO A 2 -27.76 -55.77 33.02
C PRO A 2 -26.47 -54.92 32.79
N LEU A 3 -26.30 -54.19 31.69
CA LEU A 3 -26.81 -52.83 31.37
C LEU A 3 -26.31 -51.74 32.33
N ILE A 4 -25.13 -51.18 32.04
CA ILE A 4 -24.79 -49.78 32.34
C ILE A 4 -24.37 -49.15 31.01
N ASP A 5 -25.29 -49.16 30.06
CA ASP A 5 -25.41 -48.09 29.08
C ASP A 5 -26.03 -46.93 29.86
N HIS A 6 -25.36 -45.78 30.02
CA HIS A 6 -25.96 -44.45 30.32
C HIS A 6 -24.91 -43.33 30.63
N GLU A 7 -23.74 -43.30 29.99
CA GLU A 7 -22.81 -42.16 30.15
C GLU A 7 -22.47 -41.43 28.83
N LEU A 8 -23.27 -41.61 27.77
CA LEU A 8 -23.04 -40.95 26.48
C LEU A 8 -24.16 -40.02 25.99
N ASP A 9 -25.31 -39.95 26.67
CA ASP A 9 -26.51 -39.34 26.07
C ASP A 9 -26.85 -37.89 26.49
N HIS A 10 -26.01 -37.18 27.25
CA HIS A 10 -26.35 -35.81 27.73
C HIS A 10 -25.28 -34.70 27.55
N GLN A 11 -24.23 -34.89 26.75
CA GLN A 11 -23.25 -33.82 26.48
C GLN A 11 -23.46 -32.90 25.25
N PRO A 12 -24.40 -33.10 24.30
CA PRO A 12 -24.47 -32.24 23.12
C PRO A 12 -24.88 -30.80 23.47
N ASP A 13 -25.75 -30.59 24.46
CA ASP A 13 -26.22 -29.26 24.85
C ASP A 13 -25.13 -28.44 25.55
N VAL A 14 -24.34 -29.05 26.44
CA VAL A 14 -23.25 -28.34 27.14
C VAL A 14 -22.15 -27.95 26.15
N GLN A 15 -21.82 -28.81 25.20
CA GLN A 15 -20.84 -28.51 24.16
C GLN A 15 -21.35 -27.42 23.20
N ARG A 16 -22.63 -27.45 22.81
CA ARG A 16 -23.28 -26.40 22.01
C ARG A 16 -23.30 -25.06 22.74
N GLN A 17 -23.69 -25.04 24.02
CA GLN A 17 -23.69 -23.84 24.84
C GLN A 17 -22.28 -23.24 24.99
N ASN A 18 -21.28 -24.08 25.26
CA ASN A 18 -19.88 -23.64 25.33
C ASN A 18 -19.38 -23.05 24.00
N LEU A 19 -19.77 -23.67 22.87
CA LEU A 19 -19.39 -23.20 21.55
C LEU A 19 -20.10 -21.89 21.19
N GLN A 20 -21.38 -21.75 21.53
CA GLN A 20 -22.12 -20.49 21.35
C GLN A 20 -21.55 -19.37 22.22
N GLN A 21 -21.18 -19.64 23.47
CA GLN A 21 -20.46 -18.69 24.33
C GLN A 21 -19.11 -18.29 23.73
N ALA A 22 -18.34 -19.24 23.21
CA ALA A 22 -17.08 -18.96 22.53
C ALA A 22 -17.29 -18.08 21.28
N LEU A 23 -18.33 -18.34 20.48
CA LEU A 23 -18.68 -17.53 19.32
C LEU A 23 -19.10 -16.11 19.72
N ASN A 24 -19.89 -15.94 20.78
CA ASN A 24 -20.29 -14.64 21.31
C ASN A 24 -19.10 -13.76 21.70
N VAL A 25 -18.00 -14.38 22.16
CA VAL A 25 -16.74 -13.66 22.46
C VAL A 25 -15.90 -13.45 21.19
N LEU A 26 -15.77 -14.45 20.31
CA LEU A 26 -14.88 -14.39 19.15
C LEU A 26 -15.41 -13.50 18.02
N MET A 27 -16.71 -13.49 17.78
CA MET A 27 -17.36 -12.71 16.72
C MET A 27 -17.05 -11.21 16.78
N PRO A 28 -17.27 -10.49 17.90
CA PRO A 28 -16.96 -9.07 17.98
C PRO A 28 -15.46 -8.79 17.79
N ILE A 29 -14.59 -9.65 18.33
CA ILE A 29 -13.13 -9.53 18.16
C ILE A 29 -12.75 -9.65 16.68
N ARG A 30 -13.33 -10.61 15.96
CA ARG A 30 -13.04 -10.84 14.54
C ARG A 30 -13.57 -9.73 13.66
N ARG A 31 -14.80 -9.24 13.90
CA ARG A 31 -15.35 -8.06 13.23
C ARG A 31 -14.48 -6.82 13.47
N GLN A 32 -14.00 -6.61 14.69
CA GLN A 32 -13.08 -5.52 14.99
C GLN A 32 -11.76 -5.64 14.21
N ARG A 33 -11.16 -6.84 14.14
CA ARG A 33 -9.95 -7.10 13.36
C ARG A 33 -10.16 -6.87 11.86
N MET A 34 -11.29 -7.32 11.31
CA MET A 34 -11.69 -7.05 9.92
C MET A 34 -11.78 -5.55 9.65
N ASN A 35 -12.49 -4.81 10.52
CA ASN A 35 -12.63 -3.35 10.39
C ASN A 35 -11.28 -2.63 10.43
N ARG A 36 -10.35 -3.08 11.29
CA ARG A 36 -8.99 -2.54 11.34
C ARG A 36 -8.22 -2.83 10.04
N ALA A 37 -8.29 -4.07 9.53
CA ALA A 37 -7.65 -4.44 8.28
C ALA A 37 -8.20 -3.66 7.08
N GLN A 38 -9.52 -3.44 7.01
CA GLN A 38 -10.13 -2.61 5.96
C GLN A 38 -9.75 -1.13 6.06
N ARG A 39 -9.59 -0.59 7.28
CA ARG A 39 -9.06 0.78 7.47
C ARG A 39 -7.60 0.87 7.00
N GLN A 40 -6.77 -0.10 7.34
CA GLN A 40 -5.38 -0.16 6.87
C GLN A 40 -5.32 -0.27 5.35
N LEU A 41 -6.17 -1.10 4.74
CA LEU A 41 -6.27 -1.21 3.27
C LEU A 41 -6.59 0.15 2.62
N ARG A 42 -7.58 0.89 3.14
CA ARG A 42 -7.91 2.23 2.63
C ARG A 42 -6.77 3.23 2.82
N GLN A 43 -6.06 3.18 3.94
CA GLN A 43 -4.88 4.03 4.16
C GLN A 43 -3.80 3.73 3.14
N GLN A 44 -3.54 2.46 2.85
CA GLN A 44 -2.53 2.05 1.87
C GLN A 44 -2.93 2.44 0.44
N GLN A 45 -4.22 2.37 0.09
CA GLN A 45 -4.71 2.87 -1.20
C GLN A 45 -4.40 4.36 -1.38
N MET A 46 -4.67 5.18 -0.36
CA MET A 46 -4.33 6.61 -0.40
C MET A 46 -2.82 6.85 -0.50
N GLN A 47 -1.99 6.05 0.18
CA GLN A 47 -0.53 6.18 0.10
C GLN A 47 -0.01 5.88 -1.31
N VAL A 48 -0.53 4.86 -1.97
CA VAL A 48 -0.19 4.57 -3.38
C VAL A 48 -0.58 5.73 -4.30
N GLU A 49 -1.75 6.32 -4.11
CA GLU A 49 -2.18 7.48 -4.89
C GLU A 49 -1.26 8.69 -4.69
N GLN A 50 -0.90 8.98 -3.43
CA GLN A 50 0.04 10.06 -3.10
C GLN A 50 1.43 9.82 -3.69
N ALA A 51 1.95 8.59 -3.59
CA ALA A 51 3.24 8.22 -4.16
C ALA A 51 3.24 8.41 -5.69
N ARG A 52 2.18 7.98 -6.37
CA ARG A 52 2.01 8.16 -7.83
C ARG A 52 1.95 9.64 -8.24
N GLN A 53 1.22 10.45 -7.48
CA GLN A 53 1.18 11.90 -7.72
C GLN A 53 2.55 12.53 -7.55
N HIS A 54 3.30 12.11 -6.52
CA HIS A 54 4.66 12.58 -6.30
C HIS A 54 5.60 12.17 -7.43
N GLN A 55 5.55 10.91 -7.88
CA GLN A 55 6.33 10.42 -9.02
C GLN A 55 6.04 11.23 -10.30
N LEU A 56 4.76 11.48 -10.59
CA LEU A 56 4.37 12.29 -11.74
C LEU A 56 4.93 13.72 -11.65
N ALA A 57 4.86 14.35 -10.48
CA ALA A 57 5.42 15.69 -10.26
C ALA A 57 6.94 15.72 -10.49
N GLN A 58 7.67 14.73 -9.96
CA GLN A 58 9.12 14.63 -10.18
C GLN A 58 9.48 14.46 -11.66
N GLN A 59 8.70 13.65 -12.39
CA GLN A 59 8.90 13.41 -13.82
C GLN A 59 8.60 14.65 -14.67
N GLN A 60 7.57 15.42 -14.29
CA GLN A 60 7.28 16.72 -14.93
C GLN A 60 8.41 17.73 -14.70
N GLN A 61 8.92 17.83 -13.47
CA GLN A 61 10.07 18.69 -13.15
C GLN A 61 11.32 18.28 -13.93
N LEU A 62 11.60 16.98 -14.06
CA LEU A 62 12.71 16.50 -14.88
C LEU A 62 12.57 16.94 -16.34
N THR A 63 11.36 16.82 -16.90
CA THR A 63 11.07 17.24 -18.27
C THR A 63 11.30 18.74 -18.45
N GLN A 64 10.89 19.56 -17.48
CA GLN A 64 11.13 21.01 -17.50
C GLN A 64 12.63 21.33 -17.47
N TYR A 65 13.39 20.73 -16.54
CA TYR A 65 14.85 20.96 -16.47
C TYR A 65 15.57 20.55 -17.76
N GLN A 66 15.13 19.45 -18.40
CA GLN A 66 15.70 19.03 -19.68
C GLN A 66 15.38 20.01 -20.81
N GLN A 67 14.16 20.54 -20.87
CA GLN A 67 13.76 21.55 -21.86
C GLN A 67 14.53 22.85 -21.65
N ASP A 68 14.63 23.33 -20.42
CA ASP A 68 15.37 24.55 -20.07
C ASP A 68 16.85 24.40 -20.46
N TYR A 69 17.45 23.25 -20.16
CA TYR A 69 18.82 22.93 -20.56
C TYR A 69 18.98 22.95 -22.09
N GLN A 70 18.07 22.32 -22.85
CA GLN A 70 18.11 22.33 -24.31
C GLN A 70 17.98 23.74 -24.90
N GLN A 71 17.03 24.54 -24.40
CA GLN A 71 16.85 25.93 -24.86
C GLN A 71 18.09 26.79 -24.58
N GLN A 72 18.69 26.66 -23.38
CA GLN A 72 19.96 27.33 -23.06
C GLN A 72 21.11 26.87 -23.97
N ARG A 73 21.06 25.62 -24.44
CA ARG A 73 22.04 25.08 -25.37
C ARG A 73 21.90 25.70 -26.76
N ASP A 74 20.68 25.75 -27.28
CA ASP A 74 20.35 26.20 -28.63
C ASP A 74 20.53 27.71 -28.82
N GLN A 75 20.08 28.53 -27.85
CA GLN A 75 20.23 30.00 -27.88
C GLN A 75 21.69 30.46 -28.01
N PHE A 76 22.63 29.63 -27.60
CA PHE A 76 24.04 29.94 -27.67
C PHE A 76 24.69 29.49 -28.97
N GLN A 77 24.27 28.37 -29.56
CA GLN A 77 24.80 27.95 -30.87
C GLN A 77 24.61 29.05 -31.93
N GLN A 78 23.61 29.91 -31.73
CA GLN A 78 23.29 31.04 -32.59
C GLN A 78 24.14 32.31 -32.34
N ARG A 79 25.03 32.33 -31.33
CA ARG A 79 25.83 33.53 -30.97
C ARG A 79 27.33 33.23 -31.05
N GLN A 80 28.15 34.19 -31.49
CA GLN A 80 29.60 34.15 -31.30
C GLN A 80 29.95 34.75 -29.92
N PRO A 81 30.26 33.94 -28.89
CA PRO A 81 30.52 34.43 -27.54
C PRO A 81 31.96 34.93 -27.39
N SER A 82 32.15 35.93 -26.52
CA SER A 82 33.48 36.30 -26.01
C SER A 82 34.01 35.24 -25.02
N ARG A 83 35.32 35.23 -24.78
CA ARG A 83 35.98 34.26 -23.89
C ARG A 83 35.45 34.26 -22.45
N GLU A 84 35.09 35.42 -21.89
CA GLU A 84 34.48 35.51 -20.55
C GLU A 84 33.07 34.90 -20.51
N LYS A 85 32.31 35.03 -21.60
CA LYS A 85 30.99 34.40 -21.74
C LYS A 85 31.08 32.88 -21.86
N LEU A 86 32.21 32.35 -22.37
CA LEU A 86 32.47 30.92 -22.43
C LEU A 86 32.72 30.32 -21.04
N THR A 87 33.52 30.97 -20.18
CA THR A 87 33.80 30.47 -18.82
C THR A 87 32.58 30.53 -17.91
N GLN A 88 31.82 31.62 -17.93
CA GLN A 88 30.55 31.71 -17.19
C GLN A 88 29.57 30.62 -17.62
N ARG A 89 29.55 30.27 -18.91
CA ARG A 89 28.67 29.24 -19.43
C ARG A 89 29.07 27.84 -19.05
N LEU A 90 30.37 27.55 -19.01
CA LEU A 90 30.87 26.25 -18.56
C LEU A 90 30.44 25.99 -17.11
N ALA A 91 30.45 27.03 -16.27
CA ALA A 91 29.92 26.96 -14.91
C ALA A 91 28.40 26.74 -14.87
N SER A 92 27.62 27.49 -15.67
CA SER A 92 26.16 27.30 -15.70
C SER A 92 25.75 25.93 -16.25
N GLU A 93 26.48 25.41 -17.24
CA GLU A 93 26.21 24.10 -17.84
C GLU A 93 26.49 22.96 -16.84
N GLN A 94 27.59 23.06 -16.08
CA GLN A 94 27.87 22.13 -14.99
C GLN A 94 26.78 22.14 -13.92
N GLN A 95 26.29 23.34 -13.54
CA GLN A 95 25.19 23.46 -12.58
C GLN A 95 23.89 22.85 -13.12
N ALA A 96 23.55 23.11 -14.38
CA ALA A 96 22.35 22.54 -15.00
C ALA A 96 22.42 21.01 -15.11
N LEU A 97 23.58 20.46 -15.48
CA LEU A 97 23.80 19.00 -15.50
C LEU A 97 23.68 18.38 -14.11
N GLN A 98 24.21 19.04 -13.07
CA GLN A 98 24.05 18.61 -11.69
C GLN A 98 22.57 18.63 -11.26
N ALA A 99 21.83 19.68 -11.61
CA ALA A 99 20.40 19.79 -11.30
C ALA A 99 19.59 18.68 -11.98
N VAL A 100 19.86 18.40 -13.27
CA VAL A 100 19.23 17.27 -13.99
C VAL A 100 19.58 15.94 -13.34
N GLY A 101 20.86 15.72 -12.97
CA GLY A 101 21.29 14.50 -12.30
C GLY A 101 20.60 14.28 -10.95
N LEU A 102 20.50 15.34 -10.14
CA LEU A 102 19.77 15.30 -8.86
C LEU A 102 18.29 14.99 -9.08
N GLN A 103 17.66 15.63 -10.07
CA GLN A 103 16.25 15.41 -10.38
C GLN A 103 15.98 13.99 -10.89
N GLN A 104 16.90 13.40 -11.68
CA GLN A 104 16.81 12.01 -12.10
C GLN A 104 16.87 11.06 -10.91
N GLN A 105 17.74 11.33 -9.94
CA GLN A 105 17.81 10.55 -8.70
C GLN A 105 16.50 10.65 -7.91
N GLN A 106 15.91 11.85 -7.80
CA GLN A 106 14.61 12.05 -7.14
C GLN A 106 13.48 11.29 -7.85
N CYS A 107 13.49 11.25 -9.19
CA CYS A 107 12.53 10.44 -9.95
C CYS A 107 12.67 8.94 -9.66
N GLN A 108 13.91 8.43 -9.58
CA GLN A 108 14.16 7.03 -9.25
C GLN A 108 13.70 6.69 -7.84
N GLN A 109 13.97 7.56 -6.86
CA GLN A 109 13.48 7.38 -5.48
C GLN A 109 11.95 7.40 -5.41
N ALA A 110 11.30 8.32 -6.12
CA ALA A 110 9.84 8.39 -6.18
C ALA A 110 9.22 7.15 -6.83
N GLN A 111 9.88 6.57 -7.85
CA GLN A 111 9.47 5.32 -8.46
C GLN A 111 9.60 4.15 -7.47
N GLN A 112 10.72 4.03 -6.77
CA GLN A 112 10.91 3.00 -5.74
C GLN A 112 9.85 3.10 -4.64
N ALA A 113 9.56 4.31 -4.16
CA ALA A 113 8.50 4.54 -3.18
C ALA A 113 7.10 4.10 -3.69
N CYS A 114 6.82 4.26 -4.99
CA CYS A 114 5.58 3.75 -5.58
C CYS A 114 5.52 2.21 -5.59
N GLU A 115 6.63 1.56 -5.90
CA GLU A 115 6.75 0.10 -5.92
C GLU A 115 6.58 -0.48 -4.50
N GLU A 116 7.21 0.15 -3.51
CA GLU A 116 7.07 -0.19 -2.09
C GLU A 116 5.62 -0.02 -1.61
N ALA A 117 5.01 1.14 -1.87
CA ALA A 117 3.61 1.39 -1.50
C ALA A 117 2.65 0.40 -2.18
N ALA A 118 2.90 0.00 -3.43
CA ALA A 118 2.10 -1.00 -4.13
C ALA A 118 2.22 -2.39 -3.48
N SER A 119 3.42 -2.78 -3.06
CA SER A 119 3.66 -4.03 -2.32
C SER A 119 2.95 -4.03 -0.96
N GLU A 120 3.01 -2.92 -0.22
CA GLU A 120 2.30 -2.79 1.06
C GLU A 120 0.78 -2.86 0.89
N LEU A 121 0.25 -2.25 -0.18
CA LEU A 121 -1.16 -2.35 -0.54
C LEU A 121 -1.58 -3.79 -0.81
N GLU A 122 -0.77 -4.56 -1.55
CA GLU A 122 -1.06 -5.97 -1.81
C GLU A 122 -1.12 -6.78 -0.50
N GLN A 123 -0.14 -6.59 0.38
CA GLN A 123 -0.13 -7.24 1.70
C GLN A 123 -1.35 -6.85 2.55
N ALA A 124 -1.73 -5.57 2.55
CA ALA A 124 -2.92 -5.10 3.26
C ALA A 124 -4.20 -5.71 2.69
N ALA A 125 -4.30 -5.86 1.37
CA ALA A 125 -5.44 -6.48 0.70
C ALA A 125 -5.54 -7.97 1.05
N GLN A 126 -4.42 -8.70 1.04
CA GLN A 126 -4.38 -10.10 1.45
C GLN A 126 -4.82 -10.27 2.91
N ARG A 127 -4.32 -9.43 3.82
CA ARG A 127 -4.73 -9.45 5.24
C ARG A 127 -6.22 -9.15 5.40
N ALA A 128 -6.75 -8.15 4.71
CA ALA A 128 -8.18 -7.81 4.75
C ALA A 128 -9.04 -8.99 4.29
N ARG A 129 -8.66 -9.65 3.19
CA ARG A 129 -9.36 -10.84 2.68
C ARG A 129 -9.32 -12.00 3.67
N GLN A 130 -8.19 -12.24 4.33
CA GLN A 130 -8.07 -13.27 5.36
C GLN A 130 -8.97 -13.00 6.57
N GLN A 131 -9.03 -11.74 7.04
CA GLN A 131 -9.91 -11.39 8.15
C GLN A 131 -11.39 -11.49 7.78
N GLN A 132 -11.75 -11.11 6.55
CA GLN A 132 -13.11 -11.27 6.04
C GLN A 132 -13.52 -12.75 6.03
N LYS A 133 -12.71 -13.63 5.43
CA LYS A 133 -12.96 -15.09 5.45
C LYS A 133 -13.11 -15.65 6.87
N ALA A 134 -12.34 -15.13 7.81
CA ALA A 134 -12.43 -15.57 9.21
C ALA A 134 -13.75 -15.14 9.87
N VAL A 135 -14.31 -13.99 9.49
CA VAL A 135 -15.64 -13.55 9.94
C VAL A 135 -16.73 -14.40 9.29
N GLU A 136 -16.69 -14.56 7.96
CA GLU A 136 -17.64 -15.39 7.20
C GLU A 136 -17.70 -16.82 7.74
N LYS A 137 -16.55 -17.41 8.07
CA LYS A 137 -16.49 -18.76 8.67
C LYS A 137 -17.19 -18.82 10.03
N LEU A 138 -17.08 -17.78 10.86
CA LEU A 138 -17.74 -17.76 12.16
C LEU A 138 -19.23 -17.47 12.04
N GLU A 139 -19.64 -16.63 11.09
CA GLU A 139 -21.05 -16.36 10.77
C GLU A 139 -21.76 -17.63 10.31
N TYR A 140 -21.13 -18.36 9.37
CA TYR A 140 -21.60 -19.67 8.93
C TYR A 140 -21.75 -20.68 10.08
N LEU A 141 -20.78 -20.72 11.01
CA LEU A 141 -20.86 -21.60 12.18
C LEU A 141 -21.97 -21.18 13.15
N SER A 142 -22.21 -19.88 13.35
CA SER A 142 -23.30 -19.41 14.20
C SER A 142 -24.67 -19.75 13.60
N GLU A 143 -24.87 -19.52 12.30
CA GLU A 143 -26.14 -19.81 11.61
C GLU A 143 -26.50 -21.29 11.73
N HIS A 144 -25.55 -22.19 11.50
CA HIS A 144 -25.79 -23.63 11.62
C HIS A 144 -25.92 -24.17 13.04
N LEU A 145 -25.56 -23.40 14.06
CA LEU A 145 -25.87 -23.76 15.46
C LEU A 145 -27.25 -23.28 15.88
N GLU A 146 -27.77 -22.24 15.24
CA GLU A 146 -29.13 -21.74 15.44
C GLU A 146 -30.17 -22.61 14.71
N GLU A 147 -29.78 -23.24 13.60
CA GLU A 147 -30.63 -24.12 12.79
C GLU A 147 -30.68 -25.60 13.24
N ALA A 148 -29.73 -26.05 14.08
CA ALA A 148 -29.51 -27.46 14.45
C ALA A 148 -29.87 -27.80 15.89
#